data_AF-A0A2J6WTD0-F1
#
_entry.id   AF-A0A2J6WTD0-F1
#
_cell.length_a   1.000
_cell.length_b   1.000
_cell.length_c   1.000
_cell.angle_alpha   90.00
_cell.angle_beta   90.00
_cell.angle_gamma   90.00
#
_symmetry.space_group_name_H-M   'P 1'
#
loop_
_entity.id
_entity.type
_entity.pdbx_description
1 polymer ?
#
loop_
_entity_poly.entity_id
_entity_poly.type
_entity_poly.pdbx_seq_one_letter_code
_entity_poly.pdbx_strand_id
1 'polypeptide(L)' 'MKKFITELRGKTVMTSDGMILGTIDNLVIDTDTGNVQHLLVIPSEDLPNVNFEADAQGRLILPFKGMKSVKDVVVLELK' A
#
# COMPACT_ATOMS: atom_id res chain seq x y z
N MET A 1 1.72 17.74 -9.94
CA MET A 1 0.32 17.41 -9.57
C MET A 1 0.32 17.07 -8.09
N LYS A 2 -0.57 17.65 -7.28
CA LYS A 2 -0.65 17.36 -5.83
C LYS A 2 -1.60 16.18 -5.61
N LYS A 3 -1.28 15.31 -4.65
CA LYS A 3 -2.12 14.20 -4.21
C LYS A 3 -2.20 14.21 -2.70
N PHE A 4 -3.41 14.08 -2.17
CA PHE A 4 -3.61 14.01 -0.73
C PHE A 4 -3.61 12.56 -0.27
N ILE A 5 -3.03 12.30 0.90
CA ILE A 5 -3.03 10.99 1.55
C ILE A 5 -4.46 10.44 1.71
N THR A 6 -5.42 11.33 1.97
CA THR A 6 -6.85 10.98 2.08
C THR A 6 -7.42 10.41 0.79
N GLU A 7 -6.85 10.73 -0.38
CA GLU A 7 -7.24 10.11 -1.65
C GLU A 7 -6.72 8.69 -1.80
N LEU A 8 -5.70 8.28 -1.04
CA LEU A 8 -5.15 6.92 -1.11
C LEU A 8 -5.93 5.95 -0.23
N ARG A 9 -6.47 6.42 0.88
CA ARG A 9 -7.24 5.58 1.81
C ARG A 9 -8.46 4.97 1.10
N GLY A 10 -8.65 3.67 1.28
CA GLY A 10 -9.73 2.93 0.63
C GLY A 10 -9.46 2.51 -0.82
N LYS A 11 -8.32 2.92 -1.43
CA LYS A 11 -7.97 2.44 -2.77
C LYS A 11 -7.43 1.01 -2.74
N THR A 12 -7.76 0.27 -3.78
CA THR A 12 -7.20 -1.06 -4.03
C THR A 12 -5.72 -0.94 -4.42
N VAL A 13 -4.89 -1.76 -3.80
CA VAL A 13 -3.48 -1.93 -4.13
C VAL A 13 -3.31 -3.15 -5.00
N MET A 14 -2.59 -2.99 -6.10
CA MET A 14 -2.28 -4.03 -7.06
C MET A 14 -0.78 -3.99 -7.38
N THR A 15 -0.17 -5.14 -7.61
CA THR A 15 1.21 -5.24 -8.08
C THR A 15 1.29 -4.94 -9.59
N SER A 16 2.49 -4.65 -10.10
CA SER A 16 2.72 -4.39 -11.52
C SER A 16 2.37 -5.57 -12.44
N ASP A 17 2.35 -6.79 -11.94
CA ASP A 17 1.94 -8.02 -12.63
C ASP A 17 0.44 -8.33 -12.47
N GLY A 18 -0.33 -7.47 -11.79
CA GLY A 18 -1.79 -7.55 -11.74
C GLY A 18 -2.38 -8.28 -10.53
N MET A 19 -1.56 -8.71 -9.57
CA MET A 19 -2.05 -9.33 -8.34
C MET A 19 -2.63 -8.26 -7.40
N ILE A 20 -3.87 -8.47 -6.94
CA ILE A 20 -4.51 -7.59 -5.97
C ILE A 20 -4.00 -7.93 -4.57
N LEU A 21 -3.43 -6.95 -3.89
CA LEU A 21 -2.91 -7.09 -2.53
C LEU A 21 -4.00 -6.84 -1.48
N GLY A 22 -4.92 -5.92 -1.77
CA GLY A 22 -5.99 -5.54 -0.84
C GLY A 22 -6.28 -4.05 -0.88
N THR A 23 -6.65 -3.46 0.26
CA THR A 23 -7.10 -2.06 0.35
C THR A 23 -6.27 -1.25 1.35
N ILE A 24 -5.89 -0.02 0.96
CA ILE A 24 -5.13 0.89 1.84
C ILE A 24 -6.01 1.31 3.03
N ASP A 25 -5.57 1.00 4.25
CA ASP A 25 -6.20 1.47 5.48
C ASP A 25 -5.47 2.68 6.05
N ASN A 26 -4.14 2.64 6.07
CA ASN A 26 -3.32 3.67 6.70
C ASN A 26 -1.92 3.76 6.08
N LEU A 27 -1.05 4.60 6.63
CA LEU A 27 0.34 4.75 6.22
C LEU A 27 1.25 5.07 7.41
N VAL A 28 2.55 4.86 7.21
CA VAL A 28 3.60 5.21 8.16
C VAL A 28 4.37 6.41 7.61
N ILE A 29 4.47 7.45 8.42
CA ILE A 29 5.29 8.64 8.10
C ILE A 29 6.52 8.70 8.99
N ASP A 30 7.58 9.24 8.41
CA ASP A 30 8.70 9.80 9.14
C ASP A 30 8.28 11.15 9.74
N THR A 31 8.37 11.29 11.07
CA THR A 31 7.89 12.49 11.78
C THR A 31 8.80 13.70 11.63
N ASP A 32 10.07 13.48 11.29
CA ASP A 32 11.06 14.55 11.19
C ASP A 32 11.02 15.20 9.80
N THR A 33 10.85 14.38 8.76
CA THR A 33 10.85 14.81 7.35
C THR A 33 9.46 14.92 6.74
N GLY A 34 8.45 14.28 7.35
CA GLY A 34 7.09 14.17 6.80
C GLY A 34 6.97 13.19 5.63
N ASN A 35 8.02 12.42 5.31
CA ASN A 35 8.00 11.48 4.20
C ASN A 35 7.13 10.25 4.53
N VAL A 36 6.34 9.80 3.55
CA VAL A 36 5.61 8.53 3.66
C VAL A 36 6.58 7.39 3.40
N GLN A 37 6.75 6.49 4.38
CA GLN A 37 7.64 5.34 4.26
C GLN A 37 6.89 4.09 3.79
N HIS A 38 5.73 3.79 4.39
CA HIS A 38 4.99 2.56 4.15
C HIS A 38 3.49 2.81 3.98
N LEU A 39 2.85 1.97 3.18
CA LEU A 39 1.41 1.80 3.11
C LEU A 39 1.01 0.60 3.97
N LEU A 40 -0.06 0.75 4.74
CA LEU A 40 -0.67 -0.32 5.52
C LEU A 40 -1.94 -0.78 4.82
N VAL A 41 -1.94 -2.04 4.38
CA VAL A 41 -2.97 -2.59 3.49
C VAL A 41 -3.69 -3.73 4.19
N ILE A 42 -5.03 -3.68 4.23
CA ILE A 42 -5.85 -4.81 4.63
C ILE A 42 -5.75 -5.86 3.51
N PRO A 43 -5.27 -7.08 3.78
CA PRO A 43 -5.13 -8.10 2.75
C PRO A 43 -6.47 -8.44 2.07
N SER A 44 -6.44 -8.70 0.77
CA SER A 44 -7.58 -9.30 0.06
C SER A 44 -7.84 -10.74 0.52
N GLU A 45 -9.08 -11.20 0.51
CA GLU A 45 -9.43 -12.60 0.82
C GLU A 45 -8.79 -13.59 -0.17
N ASP A 46 -8.62 -13.16 -1.42
CA ASP A 46 -8.01 -13.96 -2.49
C ASP A 46 -6.48 -13.88 -2.52
N LEU A 47 -5.85 -13.17 -1.56
CA LEU A 47 -4.41 -13.04 -1.53
C LEU A 47 -3.78 -14.42 -1.26
N PRO A 48 -2.93 -14.96 -2.16
CA PRO A 48 -2.25 -16.22 -1.89
C PRO A 48 -1.39 -16.11 -0.63
N ASN A 49 -1.15 -17.25 0.03
CA ASN A 49 -0.28 -17.36 1.20
C ASN A 49 1.18 -17.02 0.84
N VAL A 50 1.46 -15.74 0.73
CA VAL A 50 2.78 -15.15 0.51
C VAL A 50 3.21 -14.51 1.82
N ASN A 51 4.46 -14.73 2.21
CA ASN A 51 5.02 -14.14 3.42
C ASN A 51 5.30 -12.64 3.21
N PHE A 52 4.25 -11.84 3.30
CA PHE A 52 4.36 -10.40 3.48
C PHE A 52 4.66 -10.09 4.94
N GLU A 53 5.46 -9.05 5.18
CA GLU A 53 5.54 -8.46 6.50
C GLU A 53 4.18 -7.83 6.86
N ALA A 54 3.72 -8.06 8.08
CA ALA A 54 2.46 -7.55 8.57
C ALA A 54 2.64 -6.90 9.94
N ASP A 55 1.82 -5.89 10.21
CA ASP A 55 1.78 -5.28 11.54
C ASP A 55 0.97 -6.12 12.54
N ALA A 56 0.89 -5.66 13.78
CA ALA A 56 0.16 -6.33 14.85
C ALA A 56 -1.37 -6.47 14.59
N GLN A 57 -1.92 -5.74 13.61
CA GLN A 57 -3.33 -5.82 13.20
C GLN A 57 -3.52 -6.72 11.98
N GLY A 58 -2.45 -7.34 11.46
CA GLY A 58 -2.49 -8.18 10.27
C GLY A 58 -2.54 -7.39 8.96
N ARG A 59 -2.22 -6.08 8.98
CA ARG A 59 -2.12 -5.27 7.76
C ARG A 59 -0.76 -5.48 7.12
N LEU A 60 -0.73 -5.67 5.79
CA LEU A 60 0.50 -5.75 5.01
C LEU A 60 1.27 -4.43 5.12
N ILE A 61 2.57 -4.52 5.34
CA ILE A 61 3.48 -3.38 5.37
C ILE A 61 4.19 -3.31 4.01
N LEU A 62 3.81 -2.32 3.18
CA LEU A 62 4.32 -2.20 1.81
C LEU A 62 5.12 -0.91 1.63
N PRO A 63 6.31 -0.94 1.00
CA PRO A 63 7.13 0.25 0.83
C PRO A 63 6.47 1.25 -0.12
N PHE A 64 6.28 2.49 0.33
CA PHE A 64 5.69 3.56 -0.49
C PHE A 64 6.52 3.86 -1.74
N LYS A 65 7.84 3.68 -1.66
CA LYS A 65 8.79 3.84 -2.78
C LYS A 65 8.47 2.97 -3.99
N GLY A 66 7.77 1.84 -3.80
CA GLY A 66 7.34 0.96 -4.89
C GLY A 66 6.19 1.53 -5.74
N MET A 67 5.55 2.62 -5.31
CA MET A 67 4.37 3.16 -5.97
C MET A 67 4.67 3.76 -7.35
N LYS A 68 3.95 3.30 -8.37
CA LYS A 68 4.10 3.74 -9.76
C LYS A 68 2.97 4.64 -10.24
N SER A 69 1.74 4.35 -9.82
CA SER A 69 0.56 5.04 -10.34
C SER A 69 -0.55 5.10 -9.32
N VAL A 70 -1.29 6.20 -9.34
CA VAL A 70 -2.49 6.43 -8.53
C VAL A 70 -3.58 6.94 -9.47
N LYS A 71 -4.50 6.05 -9.84
CA LYS A 71 -5.76 6.39 -10.53
C LYS A 71 -6.92 5.77 -9.75
N ASP A 72 -7.61 4.80 -10.32
CA ASP A 72 -8.66 4.03 -9.66
C ASP A 72 -8.04 3.04 -8.66
N VAL A 73 -6.90 2.46 -9.05
CA VAL A 73 -6.05 1.60 -8.23
C VAL A 73 -4.69 2.23 -7.96
N VAL A 74 -4.02 1.75 -6.93
CA VAL A 74 -2.61 2.05 -6.62
C VAL A 74 -1.76 0.88 -7.10
N VAL A 75 -0.83 1.15 -8.02
CA VAL A 75 0.07 0.13 -8.56
C VAL A 75 1.41 0.19 -7.83
N LEU A 76 1.86 -0.96 -7.31
CA LEU A 76 3.15 -1.13 -6.65
C LEU A 76 4.07 -2.07 -7.42
N GLU A 77 5.35 -1.71 -7.49
CA GLU A 77 6.43 -2.61 -7.84
C GLU A 77 7.06 -3.14 -6.54
N LEU A 78 6.87 -4.43 -6.27
CA LEU A 78 7.56 -5.14 -5.20
C LEU A 78 8.95 -5.52 -5.74
N LYS A 79 10.01 -5.00 -5.14
CA LYS A 79 11.40 -5.33 -5.47
C LYS A 79 12.02 -6.12 -4.35
#